data_AF-A0A914ZEU7-F1
#
_entry.id   AF-A0A914ZEU7-F1
#
_cell.length_a   1.000
_cell.length_b   1.000
_cell.length_c   1.000
_cell.angle_alpha   90.00
_cell.angle_beta   90.00
_cell.angle_gamma   90.00
#
_symmetry.space_group_name_H-M   'P 1'
#
loop_
_entity.id
_entity.type
_entity.pdbx_description
1 polymer ?
#
loop_
_entity_poly.entity_id
_entity_poly.type
_entity_poly.pdbx_seq_one_letter_code
_entity_poly.pdbx_strand_id
1 'polypeptide(L)'
;MIHITVPDTQTLVEADGTRKYDAFNIHINGAYHSSIRYSQLLRLHEKLRDQFGMRLRVNDFPPKKLFRTLDKKSLNERRIALAKYFQSMVQLPDVALHFITEQTFVTFQVESFRPSSSNVSVDVYLADGTREVVRCNVEHPTDIVLKRFANIIGLGNEYLEN
;
A
#
# COMPACT_ATOMS: atom_id res chain seq x y z
N MET A 1 -12.93 -6.38 -6.24
CA MET A 1 -12.40 -7.28 -5.20
C MET A 1 -10.94 -6.93 -4.97
N ILE A 2 -10.54 -6.64 -3.73
CA ILE A 2 -9.13 -6.32 -3.38
C ILE A 2 -8.38 -7.63 -3.17
N HIS A 3 -7.30 -7.86 -3.90
CA HIS A 3 -6.45 -9.03 -3.73
C HIS A 3 -5.03 -8.61 -3.34
N ILE A 4 -4.62 -8.92 -2.10
CA ILE A 4 -3.29 -8.59 -1.58
C ILE A 4 -2.43 -9.85 -1.54
N THR A 5 -1.21 -9.76 -2.08
CA THR A 5 -0.20 -10.82 -2.00
C THR A 5 1.13 -10.28 -1.50
N VAL A 6 1.96 -11.20 -1.01
CA VAL A 6 3.34 -10.91 -0.59
C VAL A 6 4.27 -11.89 -1.33
N PRO A 7 4.53 -11.71 -2.64
CA PRO A 7 5.21 -12.71 -3.46
C PRO A 7 6.63 -13.02 -2.98
N ASP A 8 7.36 -12.00 -2.54
CA ASP A 8 8.77 -12.15 -2.17
C ASP A 8 9.20 -11.13 -1.10
N THR A 9 10.51 -11.13 -0.82
CA THR A 9 11.17 -10.23 0.13
C THR A 9 12.45 -9.69 -0.49
N GLN A 10 12.85 -8.50 -0.09
CA GLN A 10 14.14 -7.91 -0.47
C GLN A 10 14.83 -7.25 0.71
N THR A 11 16.17 -7.17 0.65
CA THR A 11 16.95 -6.44 1.64
C THR A 11 17.16 -5.00 1.16
N LEU A 12 16.65 -4.04 1.92
CA LEU A 12 16.79 -2.61 1.66
C LEU A 12 17.76 -1.96 2.64
N VAL A 13 18.12 -0.71 2.35
CA VAL A 13 18.96 0.13 3.22
C VAL A 13 18.13 1.30 3.74
N GLU A 14 18.31 1.61 5.02
CA GLU A 14 17.73 2.82 5.65
C GLU A 14 18.14 4.08 4.87
N ALA A 15 17.37 5.16 5.04
CA ALA A 15 17.65 6.44 4.36
C ALA A 15 19.02 7.02 4.71
N ASP A 16 19.55 6.72 5.89
CA ASP A 16 20.89 7.13 6.32
C ASP A 16 22.03 6.31 5.68
N GLY A 17 21.70 5.25 4.92
CA GLY A 17 22.66 4.38 4.25
C GLY A 17 23.36 3.35 5.17
N THR A 18 23.10 3.36 6.48
CA THR A 18 23.95 2.66 7.45
C THR A 18 23.48 1.24 7.78
N ARG A 19 22.16 1.00 7.75
CA ARG A 19 21.58 -0.28 8.20
C ARG A 19 20.75 -0.93 7.11
N LYS A 20 20.91 -2.24 6.99
CA LYS A 20 20.09 -3.09 6.14
C LYS A 20 18.88 -3.62 6.91
N TYR A 21 17.76 -3.79 6.22
CA TYR A 21 16.56 -4.42 6.77
C TYR A 21 15.84 -5.24 5.70
N ASP A 22 15.12 -6.27 6.14
CA ASP A 22 14.27 -7.06 5.25
C ASP A 22 12.91 -6.37 5.07
N ALA A 23 12.51 -6.20 3.82
CA ALA A 23 11.24 -5.68 3.39
C ALA A 23 10.41 -6.77 2.69
N PHE A 24 9.10 -6.67 2.86
CA PHE A 24 8.11 -7.55 2.24
C PHE A 24 7.48 -6.79 1.08
N ASN A 25 7.58 -7.36 -0.12
CA ASN A 25 6.98 -6.74 -1.30
C ASN A 25 5.49 -7.06 -1.30
N ILE A 26 4.67 -6.03 -1.19
CA ILE A 26 3.22 -6.10 -1.19
C ILE A 26 2.73 -5.82 -2.61
N HIS A 27 1.91 -6.72 -3.15
CA HIS A 27 1.24 -6.53 -4.42
C HIS A 27 -0.27 -6.44 -4.21
N ILE A 28 -0.92 -5.54 -4.94
CA ILE A 28 -2.38 -5.39 -4.95
C ILE A 28 -2.86 -5.65 -6.36
N ASN A 29 -3.80 -6.60 -6.51
CA ASN A 29 -4.35 -7.01 -7.80
C ASN A 29 -3.28 -7.37 -8.84
N GLY A 30 -2.18 -7.98 -8.38
CA GLY A 30 -1.05 -8.41 -9.21
C GLY A 30 0.02 -7.34 -9.45
N ALA A 31 -0.30 -6.06 -9.25
CA ALA A 31 0.65 -4.96 -9.39
C ALA A 31 1.47 -4.75 -8.12
N TYR A 32 2.75 -4.41 -8.28
CA TYR A 32 3.59 -3.98 -7.16
C TYR A 32 3.00 -2.73 -6.51
N HIS A 33 2.86 -2.75 -5.18
CA HIS A 33 2.34 -1.62 -4.41
C HIS A 33 3.42 -0.96 -3.56
N SER A 34 4.15 -1.73 -2.77
CA SER A 34 5.16 -1.20 -1.84
C SER A 34 6.09 -2.28 -1.28
N SER A 35 7.21 -1.87 -0.70
CA SER A 35 8.18 -2.71 0.01
C SER A 35 8.29 -2.29 1.47
N ILE A 36 7.67 -3.06 2.36
CA ILE A 36 7.41 -2.61 3.74
C ILE A 36 8.13 -3.49 4.74
N ARG A 37 8.75 -2.88 5.75
CA ARG A 37 9.40 -3.65 6.82
C ARG A 37 8.36 -4.20 7.79
N TYR A 38 8.66 -5.34 8.41
CA TYR A 38 7.75 -6.01 9.35
C TYR A 38 7.18 -5.07 10.45
N SER A 39 8.00 -4.19 11.02
CA SER A 39 7.54 -3.30 12.10
C SER A 39 6.48 -2.29 11.67
N GLN A 40 6.45 -1.89 10.39
CA GLN A 40 5.38 -1.02 9.86
C GLN A 40 4.07 -1.79 9.71
N LEU A 41 4.13 -3.02 9.20
CA LEU A 41 2.97 -3.92 9.10
C LEU A 41 2.39 -4.24 10.48
N LEU A 42 3.26 -4.42 11.48
CA LEU A 42 2.82 -4.63 12.85
C LEU A 42 2.10 -3.41 13.41
N ARG A 43 2.62 -2.19 13.19
CA ARG A 43 1.94 -0.96 13.61
C ARG A 43 0.54 -0.83 13.00
N LEU A 44 0.38 -1.23 11.74
CA LEU A 44 -0.94 -1.32 11.12
C LEU A 44 -1.83 -2.31 11.87
N HIS A 45 -1.34 -3.53 12.11
CA HIS A 45 -2.11 -4.52 12.88
C HIS A 45 -2.52 -4.03 14.26
N GLU A 46 -1.62 -3.39 15.00
CA GLU A 46 -1.89 -2.80 16.32
C GLU A 46 -2.99 -1.73 16.21
N LYS A 47 -2.91 -0.79 15.25
CA LYS A 47 -3.96 0.21 15.01
C LYS A 47 -5.32 -0.41 14.68
N LEU A 48 -5.34 -1.44 13.83
CA LEU A 48 -6.57 -2.14 13.48
C LEU A 48 -7.13 -2.90 14.68
N ARG A 49 -6.29 -3.54 15.49
CA ARG A 49 -6.73 -4.23 16.70
C ARG A 49 -7.30 -3.25 17.72
N ASP A 50 -6.70 -2.09 17.87
CA ASP A 50 -7.19 -1.06 18.80
C ASP A 50 -8.56 -0.50 18.34
N GLN A 51 -8.76 -0.35 17.03
CA GLN A 51 -10.02 0.15 16.45
C GLN A 51 -11.14 -0.90 16.44
N PHE A 52 -10.83 -2.14 16.04
CA PHE A 52 -11.84 -3.18 15.78
C PHE A 52 -11.93 -4.23 16.90
N GLY A 53 -10.95 -4.29 17.80
CA GLY A 53 -10.90 -5.23 18.91
C GLY A 53 -11.09 -6.69 18.45
N MET A 54 -11.96 -7.42 19.16
CA MET A 54 -12.31 -8.80 18.83
C MET A 54 -13.05 -8.96 17.49
N ARG A 55 -13.50 -7.86 16.86
CA ARG A 55 -14.12 -7.92 15.51
C ARG A 55 -13.09 -8.06 14.40
N LEU A 56 -11.81 -7.80 14.69
CA LEU A 56 -10.70 -8.08 13.77
C LEU A 56 -10.48 -9.59 13.68
N ARG A 57 -11.41 -10.30 13.02
CA ARG A 57 -11.44 -11.77 12.83
C ARG A 57 -10.47 -12.20 11.72
N VAL A 58 -9.24 -11.74 11.82
CA VAL A 58 -8.16 -12.06 10.87
C VAL A 58 -7.34 -13.22 11.41
N ASN A 59 -6.59 -13.89 10.53
CA ASN A 59 -5.55 -14.83 10.97
C ASN A 59 -4.56 -14.11 11.89
N ASP A 60 -3.96 -14.83 12.85
CA ASP A 60 -3.00 -14.23 13.77
C ASP A 60 -1.86 -13.52 13.03
N PHE A 61 -1.56 -12.29 13.47
CA PHE A 61 -0.42 -11.56 12.94
C PHE A 61 0.88 -12.25 13.37
N PRO A 62 1.84 -12.50 12.46
CA PRO A 62 3.04 -13.24 12.79
C PRO A 62 3.81 -12.54 13.92
N PRO A 63 4.26 -13.26 14.96
CA PRO A 63 4.83 -12.64 16.16
C PRO A 63 6.21 -12.02 15.91
N LYS A 64 6.57 -11.07 16.78
CA LYS A 64 7.96 -10.59 16.89
C LYS A 64 8.85 -11.78 17.24
N LYS A 65 10.02 -11.84 16.63
CA LYS A 65 11.07 -12.79 17.00
C LYS A 65 12.05 -12.04 17.91
N LEU A 66 12.56 -12.70 18.93
CA LEU A 66 13.47 -12.11 19.92
C LEU A 66 14.87 -11.86 19.34
N PHE A 67 15.21 -12.52 18.23
CA PHE A 67 16.49 -12.36 17.54
C PHE A 67 16.42 -11.20 16.52
N ARG A 68 17.49 -10.37 16.48
CA ARG A 68 17.57 -9.17 15.62
C ARG A 68 17.59 -9.49 14.12
N THR A 69 18.06 -10.67 13.73
CA THR A 69 18.16 -11.10 12.32
C THR A 69 17.40 -12.42 12.14
N LEU A 70 16.58 -12.50 11.09
CA LEU A 70 15.95 -13.74 10.68
C LEU A 70 16.89 -14.49 9.73
N ASP A 71 16.91 -15.82 9.83
CA ASP A 71 17.45 -16.64 8.76
C ASP A 71 16.48 -16.66 7.56
N LYS A 72 16.96 -17.13 6.40
CA LYS A 72 16.15 -17.18 5.17
C LYS A 72 14.85 -17.97 5.36
N LYS A 73 14.90 -19.05 6.15
CA LYS A 73 13.74 -19.89 6.47
C LYS A 73 12.69 -19.11 7.25
N SER A 74 13.06 -18.49 8.37
CA SER A 74 12.13 -17.71 9.20
C SER A 74 11.59 -16.49 8.46
N LEU A 75 12.40 -15.88 7.58
CA LEU A 75 11.95 -14.76 6.74
C LEU A 75 10.85 -15.20 5.77
N ASN A 76 11.02 -16.34 5.09
CA ASN A 76 10.00 -16.88 4.19
C ASN A 76 8.74 -17.35 4.94
N GLU A 77 8.89 -17.98 6.11
CA GLU A 77 7.75 -18.34 6.97
C GLU A 77 6.93 -17.10 7.37
N ARG A 78 7.62 -16.02 7.76
CA ARG A 78 6.97 -14.74 8.07
C ARG A 78 6.28 -14.14 6.83
N ARG A 79 6.90 -14.21 5.65
CA ARG A 79 6.29 -13.76 4.39
C ARG A 79 4.98 -14.48 4.10
N ILE A 80 4.97 -15.81 4.25
CA ILE A 80 3.77 -16.65 4.04
C ILE A 80 2.69 -16.28 5.07
N ALA A 81 3.05 -16.10 6.34
CA ALA A 81 2.10 -15.71 7.38
C ALA A 81 1.49 -14.31 7.13
N LEU A 82 2.30 -13.34 6.71
CA LEU A 82 1.82 -12.01 6.32
C LEU A 82 0.88 -12.07 5.11
N ALA A 83 1.18 -12.90 4.11
CA ALA A 83 0.27 -13.11 2.98
C ALA A 83 -1.09 -13.64 3.44
N LYS A 84 -1.12 -14.65 4.30
CA LYS A 84 -2.37 -15.20 4.88
C LYS A 84 -3.12 -14.20 5.75
N TYR A 85 -2.40 -13.36 6.50
CA TYR A 85 -2.99 -12.26 7.28
C TYR A 85 -3.75 -11.31 6.37
N PHE A 86 -3.09 -10.79 5.32
CA PHE A 86 -3.73 -9.85 4.39
C PHE A 86 -4.88 -10.48 3.61
N GLN A 87 -4.74 -11.74 3.17
CA GLN A 87 -5.83 -12.47 2.53
C GLN A 87 -7.08 -12.56 3.42
N SER A 88 -6.92 -12.75 4.74
CA SER A 88 -8.05 -12.75 5.67
C SER A 88 -8.60 -11.35 5.95
N MET A 89 -7.73 -10.34 6.07
CA MET A 89 -8.11 -8.95 6.31
C MET A 89 -8.99 -8.39 5.19
N VAL A 90 -8.66 -8.68 3.92
CA VAL A 90 -9.47 -8.18 2.78
C VAL A 90 -10.85 -8.83 2.67
N GLN A 91 -11.11 -9.94 3.36
CA GLN A 91 -12.46 -10.54 3.46
C GLN A 91 -13.36 -9.81 4.45
N LEU A 92 -12.84 -8.79 5.17
CA LEU A 92 -13.59 -7.96 6.11
C LEU A 92 -13.74 -6.56 5.50
N PRO A 93 -14.83 -6.27 4.75
CA PRO A 93 -14.99 -4.98 4.06
C PRO A 93 -14.85 -3.78 4.98
N ASP A 94 -15.45 -3.85 6.17
CA ASP A 94 -15.40 -2.79 7.20
C ASP A 94 -13.99 -2.48 7.70
N VAL A 95 -13.03 -3.39 7.51
CA VAL A 95 -11.61 -3.23 7.86
C VAL A 95 -10.82 -2.82 6.63
N ALA A 96 -11.03 -3.50 5.51
CA ALA A 96 -10.29 -3.30 4.27
C ALA A 96 -10.50 -1.90 3.67
N LEU A 97 -11.75 -1.40 3.74
CA LEU A 97 -12.16 -0.08 3.24
C LEU A 97 -12.17 0.99 4.34
N HIS A 98 -11.68 0.67 5.53
CA HIS A 98 -11.61 1.66 6.59
C HIS A 98 -10.50 2.66 6.33
N PHE A 99 -10.73 3.92 6.72
CA PHE A 99 -9.76 5.01 6.53
C PHE A 99 -8.36 4.69 7.07
N ILE A 100 -8.26 3.94 8.19
CA ILE A 100 -6.97 3.52 8.77
C ILE A 100 -6.19 2.66 7.77
N THR A 101 -6.85 1.71 7.14
CA THR A 101 -6.23 0.80 6.15
C THR A 101 -5.85 1.59 4.91
N GLU A 102 -6.80 2.32 4.34
CA GLU A 102 -6.57 3.11 3.11
C GLU A 102 -5.41 4.10 3.28
N GLN A 103 -5.45 4.94 4.32
CA GLN A 103 -4.40 5.93 4.57
C GLN A 103 -3.04 5.27 4.82
N THR A 104 -3.02 4.14 5.54
CA THR A 104 -1.76 3.43 5.81
C THR A 104 -1.18 2.82 4.52
N PHE A 105 -2.02 2.26 3.66
CA PHE A 105 -1.56 1.71 2.37
C PHE A 105 -1.11 2.79 1.39
N VAL A 106 -1.73 3.98 1.39
CA VAL A 106 -1.23 5.15 0.65
C VAL A 106 0.16 5.55 1.18
N THR A 107 0.29 5.65 2.51
CA THR A 107 1.59 5.98 3.14
C THR A 107 2.66 4.95 2.75
N PHE A 108 2.33 3.66 2.78
CA PHE A 108 3.24 2.58 2.36
C PHE A 108 3.72 2.75 0.91
N GLN A 109 2.82 3.13 0.00
CA GLN A 109 3.17 3.35 -1.40
C GLN A 109 4.13 4.53 -1.56
N VAL A 110 3.80 5.68 -0.97
CA VAL A 110 4.60 6.91 -1.06
C VAL A 110 5.99 6.71 -0.45
N GLU A 111 6.07 6.16 0.77
CA GLU A 111 7.35 5.91 1.45
C GLU A 111 8.24 4.91 0.70
N SER A 112 7.64 3.92 0.05
CA SER A 112 8.36 2.91 -0.72
C SER A 112 8.90 3.46 -2.04
N PHE A 113 8.15 4.35 -2.69
CA PHE A 113 8.59 5.00 -3.93
C PHE A 113 9.67 6.05 -3.70
N ARG A 114 9.74 6.65 -2.50
CA ARG A 114 10.69 7.72 -2.13
C ARG A 114 10.74 8.83 -3.19
N PRO A 115 9.61 9.49 -3.47
CA PRO A 115 9.57 10.51 -4.50
C PRO A 115 10.54 11.65 -4.19
N SER A 116 11.25 12.14 -5.20
CA SER A 116 12.11 13.31 -5.10
C SER A 116 11.32 14.62 -4.94
N SER A 117 10.03 14.61 -5.26
CA SER A 117 9.10 15.73 -5.08
C SER A 117 7.70 15.25 -4.70
N SER A 118 7.02 16.00 -3.83
CA SER A 118 5.62 15.71 -3.48
C SER A 118 4.65 16.05 -4.61
N ASN A 119 5.00 17.01 -5.47
CA ASN A 119 4.25 17.36 -6.67
C ASN A 119 4.81 16.63 -7.89
N VAL A 120 3.93 15.98 -8.65
CA VAL A 120 4.24 15.22 -9.85
C VAL A 120 3.30 15.59 -10.99
N SER A 121 3.70 15.23 -12.21
CA SER A 121 2.89 15.37 -13.41
C SER A 121 2.56 13.99 -13.94
N VAL A 122 1.28 13.72 -14.17
CA VAL A 122 0.78 12.48 -14.78
C VAL A 122 0.32 12.81 -16.19
N ASP A 123 0.98 12.20 -17.17
CA ASP A 123 0.58 12.29 -18.57
C ASP A 123 -0.59 11.33 -18.82
N VAL A 124 -1.74 11.89 -19.23
CA VAL A 124 -2.94 11.12 -19.60
C VAL A 124 -3.12 11.21 -21.11
N TYR A 125 -3.10 10.05 -21.77
CA TYR A 125 -3.26 9.94 -23.22
C TYR A 125 -4.71 9.58 -23.55
N LEU A 126 -5.30 10.33 -24.48
CA LEU A 126 -6.63 10.09 -25.02
C LEU A 126 -6.58 9.12 -26.21
N ALA A 127 -7.74 8.60 -26.60
CA ALA A 127 -7.84 7.62 -27.69
C ALA A 127 -7.43 8.18 -29.07
N ASP A 128 -7.50 9.50 -29.24
CA ASP A 128 -7.03 10.19 -30.44
C ASP A 128 -5.50 10.45 -30.43
N GLY A 129 -4.81 10.01 -29.38
CA GLY A 129 -3.37 10.19 -29.19
C GLY A 129 -2.97 11.54 -28.62
N THR A 130 -3.92 12.43 -28.33
CA THR A 130 -3.64 13.68 -27.62
C THR A 130 -3.26 13.39 -26.16
N ARG A 131 -2.55 14.33 -25.55
CA ARG A 131 -2.00 14.19 -24.19
C ARG A 131 -2.30 15.42 -23.36
N GLU A 132 -2.89 15.19 -22.20
CA GLU A 132 -3.02 16.18 -21.14
C GLU A 132 -2.10 15.88 -19.97
N VAL A 133 -1.62 16.93 -19.32
CA VAL A 133 -0.72 16.81 -18.18
C VAL A 133 -1.44 17.20 -16.90
N VAL A 134 -1.69 16.22 -16.03
CA VAL A 134 -2.35 16.43 -14.75
C VAL A 134 -1.31 16.67 -13.67
N ARG A 135 -1.29 17.88 -13.11
CA ARG A 135 -0.47 18.18 -11.93
C ARG A 135 -1.17 17.68 -10.66
N CYS A 136 -0.50 16.82 -9.91
CA CYS A 136 -1.03 16.24 -8.68
C CYS A 136 0.05 16.09 -7.61
N ASN A 137 -0.39 15.73 -6.41
CA ASN A 137 0.48 15.34 -5.31
C ASN A 137 0.54 13.81 -5.26
N VAL A 138 1.67 13.25 -4.83
CA VAL A 138 1.87 11.79 -4.69
C VAL A 138 0.89 11.11 -3.72
N GLU A 139 0.26 11.88 -2.82
CA GLU A 139 -0.76 11.41 -1.89
C GLU A 139 -2.18 11.48 -2.47
N HIS A 140 -2.38 12.09 -3.65
CA HIS A 140 -3.71 12.18 -4.24
C HIS A 140 -4.18 10.81 -4.77
N PRO A 141 -5.36 10.34 -4.35
CA PRO A 141 -5.96 9.13 -4.90
C PRO A 141 -6.39 9.30 -6.36
N THR A 142 -6.61 8.18 -7.03
CA THR A 142 -6.96 8.12 -8.47
C THR A 142 -8.19 8.97 -8.80
N ASP A 143 -9.21 9.00 -7.94
CA ASP A 143 -10.42 9.80 -8.18
C ASP A 143 -10.12 11.31 -8.21
N ILE A 144 -9.21 11.80 -7.38
CA ILE A 144 -8.76 13.20 -7.41
C ILE A 144 -7.99 13.50 -8.69
N VAL A 145 -7.14 12.56 -9.15
CA VAL A 145 -6.42 12.71 -10.43
C VAL A 145 -7.40 12.73 -11.60
N LEU A 146 -8.39 11.83 -11.60
CA LEU A 146 -9.44 11.76 -12.62
C LEU A 146 -10.33 13.01 -12.62
N LYS A 147 -10.72 13.52 -11.44
CA LYS A 147 -11.46 14.79 -11.31
C LYS A 147 -10.68 15.96 -11.90
N ARG A 148 -9.38 16.05 -11.64
CA ARG A 148 -8.52 17.08 -12.25
C ARG A 148 -8.45 16.94 -13.77
N PHE A 149 -8.29 15.71 -14.26
CA PHE A 149 -8.26 15.42 -15.68
C PHE A 149 -9.58 15.78 -16.39
N ALA A 150 -10.71 15.33 -15.85
CA ALA A 150 -12.04 15.64 -16.38
C ALA A 150 -12.28 17.15 -16.48
N ASN A 151 -11.88 17.92 -15.46
CA ASN A 151 -11.94 19.39 -15.51
C ASN A 151 -11.06 19.98 -16.62
N ILE A 152 -9.89 19.41 -16.90
CA ILE A 152 -9.00 19.87 -17.98
C ILE A 152 -9.65 19.66 -19.36
N ILE A 153 -10.32 18.53 -19.57
CA ILE A 153 -10.96 18.19 -20.85
C ILE A 153 -12.42 18.66 -20.96
N GLY A 154 -12.91 19.43 -19.99
CA GLY A 154 -14.27 19.99 -20.00
C GLY A 154 -15.39 18.98 -19.74
N LEU A 155 -15.09 17.82 -19.15
CA LEU A 155 -16.12 16.89 -18.67
C LEU A 155 -16.69 17.39 -17.34
N GLY A 156 -18.02 17.55 -17.26
CA GLY A 156 -18.72 17.94 -16.04
C GLY A 156 -18.59 16.90 -14.92
N ASN A 157 -18.69 17.35 -13.66
CA ASN A 157 -18.60 16.48 -12.47
C ASN A 157 -19.70 15.39 -12.42
N GLU A 158 -20.76 15.54 -13.22
CA GLU A 158 -21.86 14.59 -13.38
C GLU A 158 -21.42 13.18 -13.82
N TYR A 159 -20.23 13.04 -14.40
CA TYR A 159 -19.68 11.74 -14.82
C TYR A 159 -18.75 11.09 -13.78
N LEU A 160 -18.49 11.74 -12.64
CA LEU A 160 -17.47 11.33 -11.65
C LEU A 160 -18.06 10.83 -10.33
N GLU A 161 -19.38 10.86 -10.18
CA GLU A 161 -20.12 10.41 -8.99
C GLU A 161 -20.87 9.09 -9.27
N ASN A 162 -20.13 8.00 -9.47
CA ASN A 162 -20.67 6.63 -9.47
C ASN A 162 -19.85 5.73 -8.55
#